data_AF-A0A3A5R1K3-F1
#
_entry.id   AF-A0A3A5R1K3-F1
#
_cell.length_a   1.000
_cell.length_b   1.000
_cell.length_c   1.000
_cell.angle_alpha   90.00
_cell.angle_beta   90.00
_cell.angle_gamma   90.00
#
_symmetry.space_group_name_H-M   'P 1'
#
loop_
_entity.id
_entity.type
_entity.pdbx_description
1 polymer ?
#
loop_
_entity_poly.entity_id
_entity_poly.type
_entity_poly.pdbx_seq_one_letter_code
_entity_poly.pdbx_strand_id
1 'polypeptide(L)' 'MGTPFAKLKEKRIDGLATPAKCPINTGRLEGCNNKITVAKRNAYGYKNDRYFFTLIRYLSLPTYDLASPKNA' A
#
# COMPACT_ATOMS: atom_id res chain seq x y z
N MET A 1 -36.03 -0.45 -1.50
CA MET A 1 -34.99 -1.00 -2.41
C MET A 1 -33.73 -0.15 -2.27
N GLY A 2 -32.71 -0.62 -1.54
CA GLY A 2 -31.46 0.14 -1.37
C GLY A 2 -30.60 0.14 -2.64
N THR A 3 -29.79 1.20 -2.81
CA THR A 3 -28.84 1.31 -3.93
C THR A 3 -27.81 0.15 -3.88
N PRO A 4 -27.22 -0.25 -5.02
CA PRO A 4 -26.19 -1.29 -5.05
C PRO A 4 -25.03 -1.00 -4.08
N PHE A 5 -24.68 0.29 -3.92
CA PHE A 5 -23.67 0.74 -2.97
C PHE A 5 -24.08 0.48 -1.50
N ALA A 6 -25.31 0.83 -1.13
CA ALA A 6 -25.82 0.60 0.22
C ALA A 6 -25.79 -0.90 0.57
N LYS A 7 -26.23 -1.77 -0.34
CA LYS A 7 -26.21 -3.23 -0.17
C LYS A 7 -24.80 -3.80 0.00
N LEU A 8 -23.79 -3.22 -0.67
CA LEU A 8 -22.39 -3.64 -0.55
C LEU A 8 -21.77 -3.25 0.80
N LYS A 9 -22.17 -2.09 1.33
CA LYS A 9 -21.71 -1.59 2.64
C LYS A 9 -22.37 -2.34 3.78
N GLU A 10 -23.67 -2.61 3.67
CA GLU A 10 -24.46 -3.39 4.63
C GLU A 10 -23.84 -4.77 4.90
N LYS A 11 -23.35 -5.46 3.86
CA LYS A 11 -22.64 -6.75 3.99
C LYS A 11 -21.28 -6.68 4.71
N ARG A 12 -20.70 -5.50 4.89
CA ARG A 12 -19.32 -5.30 5.40
C ARG A 12 -19.27 -4.39 6.62
N ILE A 13 -20.42 -4.13 7.27
CA ILE A 13 -20.52 -3.19 8.39
C ILE A 13 -19.59 -3.54 9.54
N ASP A 14 -19.42 -4.82 9.86
CA ASP A 14 -18.58 -5.24 10.98
C ASP A 14 -17.12 -4.88 10.74
N GLY A 15 -16.60 -5.15 9.53
CA GLY A 15 -15.24 -4.80 9.15
C GLY A 15 -15.01 -3.29 9.04
N LEU A 16 -16.04 -2.51 8.70
CA LEU A 16 -15.99 -1.05 8.68
C LEU A 16 -16.02 -0.44 10.09
N ALA A 17 -16.62 -1.14 11.06
CA ALA A 17 -16.68 -0.71 12.45
C ALA A 17 -15.44 -1.16 13.27
N THR A 18 -14.69 -2.16 12.81
CA THR A 18 -13.47 -2.66 13.48
C THR A 18 -12.43 -1.56 13.77
N PRO A 19 -12.14 -0.60 12.88
CA PRO A 19 -11.19 0.48 13.16
C PRO A 19 -11.60 1.40 14.32
N ALA A 20 -12.90 1.50 14.63
CA ALA A 20 -13.39 2.25 15.78
C ALA A 20 -13.16 1.53 17.11
N LYS A 21 -13.02 0.19 17.08
CA LYS A 21 -12.74 -0.65 18.25
C LYS A 21 -11.24 -0.88 18.45
N CYS A 22 -10.51 -1.07 17.35
CA CYS A 22 -9.06 -1.28 17.34
C CYS A 22 -8.43 -0.22 16.42
N PRO A 23 -7.48 0.60 16.90
CA PRO A 23 -6.86 1.66 16.11
C PRO A 23 -5.83 1.10 15.11
N ILE A 24 -6.29 0.26 14.19
CA ILE A 24 -5.49 -0.32 13.10
C ILE A 24 -5.81 0.48 11.84
N ASN A 25 -4.82 1.22 11.32
CA ASN A 25 -4.95 1.91 10.05
C ASN A 25 -4.49 1.02 8.88
N THR A 26 -5.13 1.19 7.72
CA THR A 26 -4.70 0.56 6.45
C THR A 26 -3.77 1.46 5.64
N GLY A 27 -3.49 2.69 6.09
CA GLY A 27 -2.75 3.69 5.30
C GLY A 27 -1.37 3.21 4.87
N ARG A 28 -0.66 2.48 5.72
CA ARG A 28 0.64 1.88 5.36
C ARG A 28 0.51 0.79 4.29
N LEU A 29 -0.53 -0.04 4.37
CA LEU A 29 -0.83 -1.08 3.37
C LEU A 29 -1.22 -0.45 2.02
N GLU A 30 -2.07 0.57 2.05
CA GLU A 30 -2.49 1.32 0.87
C GLU A 30 -1.31 2.04 0.20
N GLY A 31 -0.43 2.66 0.98
CA GLY A 31 0.81 3.27 0.49
C GLY A 31 1.73 2.26 -0.20
N CYS A 32 1.90 1.07 0.38
CA CYS A 32 2.65 -0.02 -0.27
C CYS A 32 2.02 -0.45 -1.60
N ASN A 33 0.69 -0.62 -1.65
CA ASN A 33 -0.01 -0.99 -2.88
C ASN A 33 0.16 0.05 -3.99
N ASN A 34 0.14 1.34 -3.65
CA ASN A 34 0.40 2.41 -4.61
C ASN A 34 1.82 2.36 -5.18
N LYS A 35 2.84 2.18 -4.32
CA LYS A 35 4.24 2.03 -4.74
C LYS A 35 4.42 0.84 -5.69
N ILE A 36 3.83 -0.30 -5.37
CA ILE A 36 3.87 -1.51 -6.23
C ILE A 36 3.21 -1.23 -7.58
N THR A 37 2.06 -0.55 -7.58
CA THR A 37 1.33 -0.22 -8.81
C THR A 37 2.15 0.71 -9.72
N VAL A 38 2.83 1.71 -9.14
CA VAL A 38 3.76 2.58 -9.89
C VAL A 38 4.94 1.78 -10.43
N ALA A 39 5.56 0.92 -9.61
CA ALA A 39 6.66 0.06 -10.04
C ALA A 39 6.25 -0.85 -11.21
N LYS A 40 5.03 -1.41 -11.20
CA LYS A 40 4.49 -2.23 -12.30
C LYS A 40 4.35 -1.45 -13.61
N ARG A 41 3.89 -0.20 -13.57
CA ARG A 41 3.77 0.65 -14.78
C ARG A 41 5.13 0.94 -15.40
N ASN A 42 6.13 1.22 -14.56
CA ASN A 42 7.50 1.50 -15.02
C ASN A 42 8.26 0.23 -15.45
N ALA A 43 7.83 -0.94 -14.99
CA ALA A 43 8.44 -2.22 -15.32
C ALA A 43 7.85 -2.90 -16.58
N TYR A 44 6.92 -2.25 -17.31
CA TYR A 44 6.36 -2.82 -18.55
C TYR A 44 7.49 -3.15 -19.54
N GLY A 45 7.77 -4.45 -19.71
CA GLY A 45 8.84 -4.99 -20.56
C GLY A 45 9.95 -5.78 -19.82
N TYR A 46 10.07 -5.66 -18.49
CA TYR A 46 11.03 -6.44 -17.72
C TYR A 46 10.49 -7.84 -17.39
N LYS A 47 11.08 -8.89 -18.00
CA LYS A 47 10.75 -10.32 -17.75
C LYS A 47 11.35 -10.88 -16.45
N ASN A 48 12.02 -10.06 -15.65
CA ASN A 48 12.72 -10.55 -14.46
C ASN A 48 11.92 -10.30 -13.18
N ASP A 49 11.02 -11.23 -12.87
CA ASP A 49 10.18 -11.19 -11.67
C ASP A 49 11.03 -11.16 -10.39
N ARG A 50 12.20 -11.82 -10.39
CA ARG A 50 13.12 -11.86 -9.25
C ARG A 50 13.67 -10.48 -8.92
N TYR A 51 14.02 -9.70 -9.95
CA TYR A 51 14.42 -8.31 -9.81
C TYR A 51 13.25 -7.44 -9.32
N PHE A 52 12.05 -7.66 -9.85
CA PHE A 52 10.85 -6.93 -9.44
C PHE A 52 10.51 -7.14 -7.94
N PHE A 53 10.56 -8.37 -7.43
CA PHE A 53 10.35 -8.63 -6.00
C PHE A 53 11.46 -8.04 -5.13
N THR A 54 12.69 -8.03 -5.62
CA THR A 54 13.82 -7.37 -4.94
C THR A 54 13.59 -5.86 -4.82
N LEU A 55 13.10 -5.22 -5.90
CA LEU A 55 12.72 -3.82 -5.91
C LEU A 55 11.57 -3.51 -4.94
N ILE A 56 10.53 -4.36 -4.89
CA ILE A 56 9.44 -4.22 -3.91
C ILE A 56 10.00 -4.26 -2.48
N ARG A 57 10.90 -5.20 -2.19
CA ARG A 57 11.54 -5.33 -0.87
C ARG A 57 12.38 -4.10 -0.53
N TYR A 58 13.13 -3.55 -1.49
CA TYR A 58 13.89 -2.32 -1.29
C TYR A 58 12.98 -1.12 -0.98
N LEU A 59 11.89 -0.95 -1.73
CA LEU A 59 10.93 0.15 -1.56
C LEU A 59 10.11 0.09 -0.26
N SER A 60 10.04 -1.10 0.37
CA SER A 60 9.35 -1.32 1.63
C SER A 60 10.25 -1.16 2.86
N LEU A 61 11.57 -1.05 2.68
CA LEU A 61 12.47 -0.69 3.77
C LEU A 61 12.15 0.74 4.21
N PRO A 62 12.09 1.00 5.53
CA PRO A 62 12.07 2.36 6.02
C PRO A 62 13.32 3.05 5.48
N THR A 63 13.16 4.23 4.89
CA THR A 63 14.28 5.12 4.60
C THR A 63 14.78 5.61 5.95
N TYR A 64 15.55 4.77 6.65
CA TYR A 64 16.41 5.26 7.70
C TYR A 64 17.30 6.30 7.03
N ASP A 65 17.31 7.45 7.66
CA ASP A 65 17.95 8.69 7.27
C ASP A 65 19.25 8.46 6.46
N LEU A 66 19.15 8.43 5.12
CA LEU A 66 20.23 8.96 4.28
C LEU A 66 20.13 10.49 4.36
N ALA A 67 20.09 11.03 5.58
CA ALA A 67 20.50 12.39 5.82
C ALA A 67 21.91 12.46 5.27
N SER A 68 21.99 12.97 4.04
CA SER A 68 23.17 13.67 3.55
C SER A 68 23.68 14.46 4.75
N PRO A 69 24.95 14.31 5.17
CA PRO A 69 25.51 15.22 6.15
C PRO A 69 25.25 16.61 5.57
N LYS A 70 24.37 17.37 6.23
CA LYS A 70 24.16 18.76 5.88
C LYS A 70 25.52 19.39 6.06
N ASN A 71 26.11 19.83 4.94
CA ASN A 71 27.43 20.45 4.84
C ASN A 71 27.79 21.17 6.16
N ALA A 72 28.84 20.69 6.81
CA ALA A 72 29.56 21.41 7.86
C ALA A 72 30.79 22.07 7.23
#